data_AF-A0A2E5YPB2-F1
#
_entry.id   AF-A0A2E5YPB2-F1
#
_cell.length_a   1.000
_cell.length_b   1.000
_cell.length_c   1.000
_cell.angle_alpha   90.00
_cell.angle_beta   90.00
_cell.angle_gamma   90.00
#
_symmetry.space_group_name_H-M   'P 1'
#
loop_
_entity.id
_entity.type
_entity.pdbx_description
1 polymer ?
#
loop_
_entity_poly.entity_id
_entity_poly.type
_entity_poly.pdbx_seq_one_letter_code
_entity_poly.pdbx_strand_id
1 'polypeptide(L)'
;SIWVGRFRSVLGGICEDRLIDSYFDERVAQRERGFPIGEPLRQPRVCVCRRKAVVIRMGLDELLGLEFALVGRRASDLELSADAARIADRLGIARVAIEDARVVEGKLDRIFQKTPALLVRPDRYVYGVVDTEISIDDLFQELAQQIALRPV
;
A
#
# COMPACT_ATOMS: atom_id res chain seq x y z
N SER A 1 22.77 -10.68 3.76
CA SER A 1 22.76 -10.55 2.28
C SER A 1 22.18 -9.19 1.93
N ILE A 2 23.06 -8.22 1.67
CA ILE A 2 22.70 -6.83 1.34
C ILE A 2 22.91 -6.71 -0.17
N TRP A 3 21.83 -6.41 -0.90
CA TRP A 3 21.88 -6.16 -2.34
C TRP A 3 22.42 -4.74 -2.56
N VAL A 4 23.70 -4.61 -2.87
CA VAL A 4 24.32 -3.36 -3.33
C VAL A 4 24.35 -3.40 -4.85
N GLY A 5 23.29 -2.89 -5.48
CA GLY A 5 23.22 -2.71 -6.93
C GLY A 5 24.09 -1.54 -7.36
N ARG A 6 25.32 -1.82 -7.78
CA ARG A 6 26.26 -0.84 -8.33
C ARG A 6 25.87 -0.53 -9.77
N PHE A 7 25.08 0.53 -10.00
CA PHE A 7 24.81 1.03 -11.35
C PHE A 7 25.96 1.90 -11.84
N ARG A 8 26.54 1.52 -12.97
CA ARG A 8 27.66 2.17 -13.63
C ARG A 8 27.09 3.03 -14.76
N SER A 9 27.12 4.34 -14.58
CA SER A 9 26.64 5.35 -15.53
C SER A 9 27.55 5.40 -16.75
N VAL A 10 27.00 5.20 -17.96
CA VAL A 10 27.58 5.76 -19.18
C VAL A 10 26.46 6.08 -20.18
N LEU A 11 26.39 7.37 -20.54
CA LEU A 11 26.04 7.98 -21.83
C LEU A 11 24.95 9.06 -21.74
N GLY A 12 25.44 10.31 -21.70
CA GLY A 12 25.02 11.43 -22.55
C GLY A 12 23.53 11.69 -22.74
N GLY A 13 23.04 12.73 -22.07
CA GLY A 13 21.78 13.40 -22.42
C GLY A 13 20.97 13.69 -21.17
N ILE A 14 21.02 14.95 -20.75
CA ILE A 14 20.13 15.65 -19.82
C ILE A 14 18.85 14.85 -19.49
N CYS A 15 18.84 14.13 -18.37
CA CYS A 15 17.64 13.55 -17.77
C CYS A 15 17.55 14.03 -16.33
N GLU A 16 16.35 14.41 -15.92
CA GLU A 16 16.00 14.90 -14.57
C GLU A 16 16.23 13.82 -13.51
N ASP A 17 17.47 13.72 -13.00
CA ASP A 17 17.87 12.73 -11.99
C ASP A 17 17.38 13.04 -10.56
N ARG A 18 16.75 14.20 -10.30
CA ARG A 18 16.36 14.58 -8.92
C ARG A 18 15.14 13.84 -8.36
N LEU A 19 14.29 13.28 -9.21
CA LEU A 19 13.02 12.65 -8.79
C LEU A 19 13.22 11.24 -8.21
N ILE A 20 14.33 10.57 -8.54
CA ILE A 20 14.59 9.19 -8.08
C ILE A 20 15.24 9.19 -6.70
N ASP A 21 16.09 10.17 -6.39
CA ASP A 21 16.75 10.27 -5.07
C ASP A 21 15.75 10.61 -3.95
N SER A 22 14.75 11.47 -4.20
CA SER A 22 13.73 11.80 -3.20
C SER A 22 12.76 10.64 -2.92
N TYR A 23 12.51 9.79 -3.93
CA TYR A 23 11.61 8.63 -3.83
C TYR A 23 12.14 7.53 -2.91
N PHE A 24 13.47 7.33 -2.87
CA PHE A 24 14.08 6.44 -1.90
C PHE A 24 14.01 7.01 -0.49
N ASP A 25 14.09 8.34 -0.34
CA ASP A 25 14.18 9.02 0.94
C ASP A 25 12.88 8.90 1.76
N GLU A 26 11.71 9.15 1.18
CA GLU A 26 10.44 9.16 1.94
C GLU A 26 10.03 7.77 2.46
N ARG A 27 10.25 6.71 1.68
CA ARG A 27 9.98 5.33 2.11
C ARG A 27 11.04 4.82 3.10
N VAL A 28 12.29 5.27 2.95
CA VAL A 28 13.34 5.05 3.95
C VAL A 28 12.98 5.77 5.25
N ALA A 29 12.53 7.02 5.21
CA ALA A 29 12.10 7.77 6.38
C ALA A 29 10.94 7.09 7.10
N GLN A 30 9.92 6.61 6.37
CA GLN A 30 8.84 5.81 6.97
C GLN A 30 9.36 4.53 7.63
N ARG A 31 10.31 3.84 6.99
CA ARG A 31 10.94 2.65 7.56
C ARG A 31 11.76 2.97 8.81
N GLU A 32 12.48 4.08 8.83
CA GLU A 32 13.24 4.58 10.00
C GLU A 32 12.32 4.96 11.16
N ARG A 33 11.11 5.46 10.86
CA ARG A 33 10.03 5.66 11.86
C ARG A 33 9.44 4.34 12.39
N GLY A 34 9.87 3.20 11.86
CA GLY A 34 9.44 1.87 12.30
C GLY A 34 8.15 1.39 11.63
N PHE A 35 7.81 1.92 10.45
CA PHE A 35 6.75 1.35 9.61
C PHE A 35 7.28 0.18 8.77
N PRO A 36 6.46 -0.87 8.54
CA PRO A 36 6.88 -2.10 7.88
C PRO A 36 6.92 -1.95 6.35
N ILE A 37 7.54 -0.89 5.84
CA ILE A 37 7.62 -0.62 4.40
C ILE A 37 8.50 -1.67 3.71
N GLY A 38 7.97 -2.30 2.66
CA GLY A 38 8.66 -3.38 1.96
C GLY A 38 8.70 -4.70 2.73
N GLU A 39 7.91 -4.83 3.80
CA GLU A 39 7.74 -6.08 4.54
C GLU A 39 6.43 -6.78 4.14
N PRO A 40 6.36 -8.12 4.23
CA PRO A 40 5.15 -8.86 3.94
C PRO A 40 4.10 -8.60 5.03
N LEU A 41 2.87 -8.29 4.61
CA LEU A 41 1.73 -8.16 5.50
C LEU A 41 1.35 -9.55 6.04
N ARG A 42 1.08 -9.66 7.35
CA ARG A 42 0.58 -10.91 7.94
C ARG A 42 -0.75 -11.28 7.30
N GLN A 43 -0.94 -12.58 7.07
CA GLN A 43 -2.13 -13.15 6.46
C GLN A 43 -2.94 -13.96 7.48
N PRO A 44 -3.67 -13.31 8.41
CA PRO A 44 -4.62 -14.01 9.26
C PRO A 44 -5.84 -14.47 8.46
N ARG A 45 -6.63 -15.39 9.05
CA ARG A 45 -7.97 -15.67 8.54
C ARG A 45 -8.95 -14.71 9.17
N VAL A 46 -9.78 -14.10 8.34
CA VAL A 46 -10.77 -13.12 8.74
C VAL A 46 -12.18 -13.62 8.41
N CYS A 47 -13.15 -13.17 9.19
CA CYS A 47 -14.54 -13.26 8.82
C CYS A 47 -15.11 -11.87 8.59
N VAL A 48 -15.82 -11.71 7.49
CA VAL A 48 -16.48 -10.45 7.14
C VAL A 48 -17.98 -10.65 7.29
N CYS A 49 -18.63 -9.73 8.00
CA CYS A 49 -20.07 -9.74 8.17
C CYS A 49 -20.72 -8.81 7.15
N ARG A 50 -21.17 -9.34 6.00
CA ARG A 50 -21.96 -8.55 5.05
C ARG A 50 -23.44 -8.58 5.43
N ARG A 51 -24.05 -7.39 5.53
CA ARG A 51 -25.50 -7.19 5.73
C ARG A 51 -26.10 -8.06 6.85
N LYS A 52 -25.53 -7.96 8.06
CA LYS A 52 -26.02 -8.55 9.33
C LYS A 52 -26.21 -10.08 9.40
N ALA A 53 -26.01 -10.87 8.34
CA ALA A 53 -26.29 -12.31 8.40
C ALA A 53 -25.23 -13.22 7.76
N VAL A 54 -24.50 -12.76 6.74
CA VAL A 54 -23.55 -13.64 6.03
C VAL A 54 -22.16 -13.44 6.60
N VAL A 55 -21.71 -14.45 7.35
CA VAL A 55 -20.33 -14.56 7.86
C VAL A 55 -19.53 -15.38 6.86
N ILE A 56 -18.71 -14.71 6.05
CA ILE A 56 -17.81 -15.38 5.11
C ILE A 56 -16.43 -15.47 5.75
N ARG A 57 -15.87 -16.69 5.84
CA ARG A 57 -14.50 -16.92 6.33
C ARG A 57 -13.56 -17.01 5.13
N MET A 58 -12.53 -16.18 5.12
CA MET A 58 -11.56 -16.11 4.02
C MET A 58 -10.17 -15.72 4.54
N GLY A 59 -9.16 -15.90 3.69
CA GLY A 59 -7.83 -15.33 3.93
C GLY A 59 -7.88 -13.81 3.84
N LEU A 60 -6.99 -13.12 4.55
CA LEU A 60 -6.83 -11.68 4.33
C LEU A 60 -6.41 -11.40 2.88
N ASP A 61 -5.59 -12.25 2.28
CA ASP A 61 -5.19 -12.15 0.88
C ASP A 61 -6.40 -12.20 -0.06
N GLU A 62 -7.34 -13.12 0.19
CA GLU A 62 -8.57 -13.23 -0.59
C GLU A 62 -9.45 -11.98 -0.44
N LEU A 63 -9.52 -11.40 0.76
CA LEU A 63 -10.23 -10.14 1.01
C LEU A 63 -9.60 -8.96 0.25
N LEU A 64 -8.28 -8.91 0.15
CA LEU A 64 -7.55 -7.85 -0.54
C LEU A 64 -7.63 -7.96 -2.07
N GLY A 65 -7.94 -9.14 -2.62
CA GLY A 65 -7.96 -9.37 -4.07
C GLY A 65 -6.55 -9.48 -4.67
N LEU A 66 -6.43 -9.76 -5.98
CA LEU A 66 -5.14 -10.02 -6.62
C LEU A 66 -4.35 -8.76 -7.01
N GLU A 67 -5.01 -7.61 -7.00
CA GLU A 67 -4.44 -6.33 -7.41
C GLU A 67 -3.82 -5.58 -6.22
N PHE A 68 -3.42 -4.34 -6.47
CA PHE A 68 -3.11 -3.39 -5.40
C PHE A 68 -4.34 -3.17 -4.51
N ALA A 69 -4.11 -2.99 -3.21
CA ALA A 69 -5.18 -2.78 -2.25
C ALA A 69 -4.87 -1.63 -1.30
N LEU A 70 -5.78 -0.67 -1.20
CA LEU A 70 -5.79 0.33 -0.14
C LEU A 70 -6.59 -0.22 1.05
N VAL A 71 -5.90 -0.39 2.17
CA VAL A 71 -6.42 -1.04 3.36
C VAL A 71 -6.49 -0.02 4.49
N GLY A 72 -7.71 0.28 4.91
CA GLY A 72 -8.00 1.25 5.95
C GLY A 72 -8.43 0.56 7.23
N ARG A 73 -8.24 1.24 8.37
CA ARG A 73 -8.85 0.81 9.62
C ARG A 73 -10.36 0.95 9.52
N ARG A 74 -10.83 2.11 9.05
CA ARG A 74 -12.24 2.43 8.84
C ARG A 74 -12.54 2.79 7.39
N ALA A 75 -13.80 2.74 7.00
CA ALA A 75 -14.25 3.20 5.69
C ALA A 75 -14.01 4.70 5.47
N SER A 76 -14.08 5.51 6.53
CA SER A 76 -13.75 6.94 6.48
C SER A 76 -12.27 7.20 6.20
N ASP A 77 -11.39 6.26 6.54
CA ASP A 77 -9.95 6.38 6.29
C ASP A 77 -9.60 6.04 4.82
N LEU A 78 -10.60 5.72 4.00
CA LEU A 78 -10.47 5.35 2.58
C LEU A 78 -11.10 6.38 1.64
N GLU A 79 -11.39 7.57 2.16
CA GLU A 79 -11.84 8.69 1.34
C GLU A 79 -10.72 9.15 0.42
N LEU A 80 -11.04 9.26 -0.87
CA LEU A 80 -10.09 9.63 -1.93
C LEU A 80 -10.48 10.99 -2.49
N SER A 81 -9.48 11.80 -2.84
CA SER A 81 -9.72 12.93 -3.73
C SER A 81 -10.16 12.45 -5.12
N ALA A 82 -10.64 13.37 -5.96
CA ALA A 82 -11.03 13.06 -7.32
C ALA A 82 -9.87 12.51 -8.17
N ASP A 83 -8.63 12.95 -7.91
CA ASP A 83 -7.46 12.48 -8.67
C ASP A 83 -7.01 11.10 -8.18
N ALA A 84 -6.94 10.88 -6.87
CA ALA A 84 -6.63 9.57 -6.30
C ALA A 84 -7.68 8.52 -6.68
N ALA A 85 -8.96 8.88 -6.72
CA ALA A 85 -10.03 8.01 -7.20
C ALA A 85 -9.82 7.58 -8.67
N ARG A 86 -9.47 8.51 -9.56
CA ARG A 86 -9.16 8.19 -10.98
C ARG A 86 -7.98 7.23 -11.10
N ILE A 87 -6.93 7.42 -10.30
CA ILE A 87 -5.78 6.51 -10.27
C ILE A 87 -6.22 5.13 -9.75
N ALA A 88 -7.00 5.09 -8.67
CA ALA A 88 -7.54 3.86 -8.10
C ALA A 88 -8.35 3.05 -9.11
N ASP A 89 -9.29 3.70 -9.81
CA ASP A 89 -10.13 3.06 -10.82
C ASP A 89 -9.30 2.55 -12.00
N ARG A 90 -8.32 3.34 -12.48
CA ARG A 90 -7.46 2.95 -13.60
C ARG A 90 -6.56 1.75 -13.28
N LEU A 91 -6.07 1.67 -12.04
CA LEU A 91 -5.19 0.61 -11.57
C LEU A 91 -5.94 -0.57 -10.93
N GLY A 92 -7.28 -0.52 -10.87
CA GLY A 92 -8.08 -1.57 -10.25
C GLY A 92 -7.83 -1.74 -8.74
N ILE A 93 -7.47 -0.66 -8.04
CA ILE A 93 -7.08 -0.72 -6.63
C ILE A 93 -8.30 -1.07 -5.77
N ALA A 94 -8.21 -2.21 -5.08
CA ALA A 94 -9.23 -2.64 -4.12
C ALA A 94 -9.23 -1.72 -2.89
N ARG A 95 -10.41 -1.42 -2.35
CA ARG A 95 -10.56 -0.64 -1.11
C ARG A 95 -11.18 -1.51 -0.03
N VAL A 96 -10.45 -1.72 1.06
CA VAL A 96 -10.84 -2.65 2.12
C VAL A 96 -10.74 -1.96 3.48
N ALA A 97 -11.87 -1.85 4.16
CA ALA A 97 -11.92 -1.42 5.56
C ALA A 97 -11.88 -2.64 6.48
N ILE A 98 -10.93 -2.66 7.43
CA ILE A 98 -10.76 -3.80 8.34
C ILE A 98 -11.80 -3.81 9.45
N GLU A 99 -12.45 -2.69 9.78
CA GLU A 99 -13.51 -2.66 10.79
C GLU A 99 -14.66 -3.64 10.51
N ASP A 100 -14.88 -3.98 9.24
CA ASP A 100 -15.89 -4.98 8.82
C ASP A 100 -15.40 -6.43 8.96
N ALA A 101 -14.12 -6.64 9.26
CA ALA A 101 -13.46 -7.92 9.36
C ALA A 101 -13.09 -8.26 10.82
N ARG A 102 -13.44 -9.46 11.27
CA ARG A 102 -12.96 -10.03 12.54
C ARG A 102 -11.93 -11.11 12.28
N VAL A 103 -10.82 -11.07 13.02
CA VAL A 103 -9.81 -12.13 12.98
C VAL A 103 -10.37 -13.39 13.64
N VAL A 104 -10.35 -14.50 12.91
CA VAL A 104 -10.80 -15.82 13.37
C VAL A 104 -9.60 -16.71 13.72
N GLU A 105 -8.49 -16.53 13.01
CA GLU A 105 -7.27 -17.30 13.20
C GLU A 105 -6.04 -16.43 12.89
N GLY A 106 -4.98 -16.58 13.68
CA GLY A 106 -3.75 -15.79 13.55
C GLY A 106 -3.84 -14.41 14.22
N LYS A 107 -3.04 -13.46 13.73
CA LYS A 107 -2.97 -12.09 14.27
C LYS A 107 -2.88 -11.10 13.13
N LEU A 108 -3.71 -10.06 13.19
CA LEU A 108 -3.58 -8.89 12.35
C LEU A 108 -2.33 -8.10 12.75
N ASP A 109 -1.68 -7.44 11.79
CA ASP A 109 -0.55 -6.58 12.11
C ASP A 109 -0.94 -5.40 13.00
N ARG A 110 -0.05 -5.05 13.92
CA ARG A 110 -0.23 -3.88 14.79
C ARG A 110 -0.17 -2.56 14.03
N ILE A 111 0.28 -2.58 12.77
CA ILE A 111 0.35 -1.39 11.91
C ILE A 111 -1.01 -0.72 11.78
N PHE A 112 -2.08 -1.51 11.67
CA PHE A 112 -3.45 -0.99 11.59
C PHE A 112 -3.92 -0.28 12.86
N GLN A 113 -3.20 -0.39 13.97
CA GLN A 113 -3.44 0.38 15.20
C GLN A 113 -2.69 1.72 15.20
N LYS A 114 -1.64 1.83 14.40
CA LYS A 114 -0.76 3.02 14.33
C LYS A 114 -1.09 3.93 13.15
N THR A 115 -1.61 3.40 12.05
CA THR A 115 -1.90 4.17 10.84
C THR A 115 -3.40 4.14 10.50
N PRO A 116 -3.93 5.18 9.85
CA PRO A 116 -5.30 5.17 9.34
C PRO A 116 -5.46 4.22 8.14
N ALA A 117 -4.50 4.23 7.21
CA ALA A 117 -4.52 3.36 6.03
C ALA A 117 -3.12 2.96 5.58
N LEU A 118 -3.05 1.96 4.72
CA LEU A 118 -1.84 1.51 4.05
C LEU A 118 -2.15 0.98 2.65
N LEU A 119 -1.19 1.14 1.75
CA LEU A 119 -1.26 0.63 0.38
C LEU A 119 -0.45 -0.66 0.30
N VAL A 120 -1.09 -1.73 -0.17
CA VAL A 120 -0.52 -3.08 -0.29
C VAL A 120 -0.37 -3.42 -1.77
N ARG A 121 0.74 -4.07 -2.08
CA ARG A 121 1.04 -4.60 -3.41
C ARG A 121 0.26 -5.90 -3.68
N PRO A 122 0.09 -6.29 -4.95
CA PRO A 122 -0.46 -7.60 -5.31
C PRO A 122 0.30 -8.77 -4.66
N ASP A 123 1.61 -8.63 -4.47
CA ASP A 123 2.48 -9.60 -3.78
C ASP A 123 2.37 -9.60 -2.24
N ARG A 124 1.44 -8.84 -1.66
CA ARG A 124 1.18 -8.71 -0.20
C ARG A 124 2.24 -7.99 0.61
N TYR A 125 3.15 -7.28 -0.06
CA TYR A 125 4.09 -6.38 0.62
C TYR A 125 3.47 -5.00 0.81
N VAL A 126 3.80 -4.36 1.93
CA VAL A 126 3.39 -2.99 2.20
C VAL A 126 4.19 -2.05 1.29
N TYR A 127 3.49 -1.31 0.42
CA TYR A 127 4.09 -0.29 -0.43
C TYR A 127 4.35 0.99 0.35
N GLY A 128 3.33 1.46 1.06
CA GLY A 128 3.34 2.74 1.75
C GLY A 128 2.28 2.78 2.84
N VAL A 129 2.49 3.64 3.84
CA VAL A 129 1.49 3.90 4.88
C VAL A 129 1.08 5.36 4.83
N VAL A 130 -0.17 5.63 5.21
CA VAL A 130 -0.64 6.98 5.47
C VAL A 130 -0.24 7.34 6.90
N ASP A 131 0.35 8.51 7.09
CA ASP A 131 0.72 9.03 8.40
C ASP A 131 0.51 10.55 8.46
N THR A 132 1.14 11.25 9.41
CA THR A 132 1.02 12.70 9.56
C THR A 132 1.74 13.50 8.48
N GLU A 133 2.65 12.88 7.73
CA GLU A 133 3.46 13.50 6.70
C GLU A 133 3.05 13.05 5.29
N ILE A 134 2.57 11.81 5.15
CA ILE A 134 2.18 11.23 3.87
C ILE A 134 0.68 10.98 3.84
N SER A 135 -0.01 11.66 2.91
CA SER A 135 -1.43 11.50 2.66
C SER A 135 -1.72 10.34 1.69
N ILE A 136 -3.00 9.96 1.55
CA ILE A 136 -3.41 8.98 0.56
C ILE A 136 -3.08 9.48 -0.85
N ASP A 137 -3.34 10.76 -1.14
CA ASP A 137 -3.08 11.34 -2.45
C ASP A 137 -1.61 11.23 -2.86
N ASP A 138 -0.69 11.48 -1.93
CA ASP A 138 0.75 11.34 -2.17
C ASP A 138 1.10 9.89 -2.55
N LEU A 139 0.57 8.89 -1.82
CA LEU A 139 0.77 7.47 -2.14
C LEU A 139 0.34 7.13 -3.57
N PHE A 140 -0.83 7.64 -3.99
CA PHE A 140 -1.40 7.33 -5.30
C PHE A 140 -0.67 8.06 -6.42
N GLN A 141 -0.28 9.32 -6.22
CA GLN A 141 0.53 10.07 -7.19
C GLN A 141 1.88 9.40 -7.42
N GLU A 142 2.58 9.03 -6.35
CA GLU A 142 3.84 8.29 -6.45
C GLU A 142 3.67 6.95 -7.17
N LEU A 143 2.62 6.18 -6.82
CA LEU A 143 2.34 4.91 -7.47
C LEU A 143 2.10 5.11 -8.98
N ALA A 144 1.31 6.12 -9.35
CA ALA A 144 1.03 6.44 -10.74
C ALA A 144 2.30 6.80 -11.51
N GLN A 145 3.20 7.59 -10.91
CA GLN A 145 4.50 7.91 -11.52
C GLN A 145 5.36 6.65 -11.71
N GLN A 146 5.47 5.80 -10.70
CA GLN A 146 6.27 4.56 -10.76
C GLN A 146 5.77 3.57 -11.82
N ILE A 147 4.45 3.45 -11.98
CA ILE A 147 3.85 2.60 -13.01
C ILE A 147 4.00 3.25 -14.39
N ALA A 148 3.81 4.56 -14.52
CA ALA A 148 3.99 5.29 -15.78
C ALA A 148 5.44 5.29 -16.29
N LEU A 149 6.41 5.16 -15.38
CA LEU A 149 7.84 5.05 -15.70
C LEU A 149 8.27 3.64 -16.14
N ARG A 150 7.39 2.62 -16.03
CA ARG A 150 7.65 1.30 -16.59
C ARG A 150 7.07 1.23 -18.00
N PRO A 151 7.89 1.23 -19.07
CA PRO A 151 7.39 0.92 -20.39
C PRO A 151 6.84 -0.50 -20.37
N VAL A 152 5.62 -0.64 -20.87
CA VAL A 152 4.97 -1.94 -21.13
C VAL A 152 5.68 -2.64 -22.27
#